data_AF-A0A3B9KC72-F1
#
_entry.id   AF-A0A3B9KC72-F1
#
_cell.length_a   1.000
_cell.length_b   1.000
_cell.length_c   1.000
_cell.angle_alpha   90.00
_cell.angle_beta   90.00
_cell.angle_gamma   90.00
#
_symmetry.space_group_name_H-M   'P 1'
#
loop_
_entity.id
_entity.type
_entity.pdbx_description
1 polymer ?
#
loop_
_entity_poly.entity_id
_entity_poly.type
_entity_poly.pdbx_seq_one_letter_code
_entity_poly.pdbx_strand_id
1 'polypeptide(L)' 'MGHAGAIISGNTGTAQGKVAALQAANVPVADTIFEIPDLVKKALTSL' A
#
# COMPACT_ATOMS: atom_id res chain seq x y z
N MET A 1 -12.30 8.78 -6.79
CA MET A 1 -12.21 7.52 -7.57
C MET A 1 -12.62 7.82 -9.01
N GLY A 2 -11.68 8.14 -9.91
CA GLY A 2 -11.97 8.47 -11.32
C GLY A 2 -11.50 7.41 -12.32
N HIS A 3 -10.68 6.45 -11.86
CA HIS A 3 -10.24 5.31 -12.66
C HIS A 3 -11.32 4.22 -12.65
N ALA A 4 -11.66 3.64 -13.80
CA ALA A 4 -12.76 2.67 -13.91
C ALA A 4 -12.64 1.48 -12.93
N GLY A 5 -11.41 1.03 -12.66
CA GLY A 5 -11.14 -0.08 -11.72
C GLY A 5 -10.99 0.33 -10.25
N ALA A 6 -11.10 1.62 -9.92
CA ALA A 6 -11.01 2.10 -8.55
C ALA A 6 -12.38 1.96 -7.87
N ILE A 7 -12.81 0.71 -7.63
CA ILE A 7 -14.13 0.34 -7.11
C ILE A 7 -13.98 -0.65 -5.93
N ILE A 8 -14.83 -0.47 -4.94
CA ILE A 8 -15.09 -1.46 -3.88
C ILE A 8 -16.41 -2.14 -4.23
N SER A 9 -16.43 -3.46 -4.37
CA SER A 9 -17.62 -4.26 -4.68
C SER A 9 -17.89 -5.25 -3.55
N GLY A 10 -19.01 -5.07 -2.85
CA GLY A 10 -19.26 -5.74 -1.57
C GLY A 10 -18.11 -5.49 -0.59
N ASN A 11 -17.48 -6.56 -0.12
CA ASN A 11 -16.35 -6.50 0.82
C ASN A 11 -14.98 -6.57 0.12
N THR A 12 -14.95 -6.55 -1.22
CA THR A 12 -13.72 -6.70 -2.02
C THR A 12 -13.26 -5.37 -2.61
N GLY A 13 -11.95 -5.20 -2.77
CA GLY A 13 -11.36 -3.99 -3.35
C GLY A 13 -11.04 -2.86 -2.36
N THR A 14 -11.25 -3.06 -1.06
CA THR A 14 -10.95 -2.07 -0.02
C THR A 14 -9.46 -1.77 0.07
N ALA A 15 -9.12 -0.53 0.42
CA ALA A 15 -7.73 -0.14 0.67
C ALA A 15 -7.17 -0.90 1.88
N GLN A 16 -7.95 -1.02 2.96
CA GLN A 16 -7.58 -1.69 4.19
C GLN A 16 -7.22 -3.17 3.96
N GLY A 17 -8.00 -3.88 3.12
CA GLY A 17 -7.70 -5.28 2.79
C GLY A 17 -6.37 -5.42 2.05
N LYS A 18 -6.04 -4.48 1.16
CA LYS A 18 -4.75 -4.45 0.45
C LYS A 18 -3.59 -4.15 1.40
N VAL A 19 -3.76 -3.17 2.30
CA VAL A 19 -2.77 -2.82 3.33
C VAL A 19 -2.46 -4.03 4.21
N ALA A 20 -3.50 -4.68 4.75
CA ALA A 20 -3.33 -5.85 5.61
C ALA A 20 -2.61 -7.00 4.89
N ALA A 21 -2.95 -7.27 3.63
CA ALA A 21 -2.29 -8.31 2.84
C ALA A 21 -0.80 -8.01 2.58
N LEU A 22 -0.45 -6.76 2.28
CA LEU A 22 0.93 -6.33 2.06
C LEU A 22 1.75 -6.41 3.36
N GLN A 23 1.19 -5.93 4.48
CA GLN A 23 1.84 -6.00 5.79
C GLN A 23 2.04 -7.45 6.26
N ALA A 24 1.07 -8.34 6.03
CA ALA A 24 1.22 -9.77 6.32
C ALA A 24 2.35 -10.43 5.49
N ALA A 25 2.67 -9.88 4.32
CA ALA A 25 3.81 -10.29 3.50
C ALA A 25 5.12 -9.56 3.86
N ASN A 26 5.17 -8.84 4.98
CA ASN A 26 6.32 -8.01 5.42
C ASN A 26 6.69 -6.89 4.43
N VAL A 27 5.75 -6.43 3.61
CA VAL A 27 5.95 -5.28 2.74
C VAL A 27 5.70 -3.99 3.54
N PRO A 28 6.66 -3.06 3.60
CA PRO A 28 6.42 -1.74 4.20
C PRO A 28 5.32 -0.99 3.44
N VAL A 29 4.34 -0.45 4.15
CA VAL A 29 3.24 0.33 3.58
C VAL A 29 3.26 1.73 4.20
N ALA A 30 3.30 2.76 3.35
CA ALA A 30 3.21 4.15 3.77
C ALA A 30 1.75 4.54 4.07
N ASP A 31 1.54 5.37 5.08
CA ASP A 31 0.23 5.94 5.40
C ASP A 31 -0.05 7.18 4.54
N THR A 32 1.01 7.92 4.16
CA THR A 32 0.92 9.07 3.28
C THR A 32 1.86 8.97 2.08
N ILE A 33 1.50 9.60 0.97
CA ILE A 33 2.31 9.57 -0.27
C ILE A 33 3.72 10.13 -0.04
N PHE A 34 3.87 11.08 0.90
CA PHE A 34 5.14 11.72 1.21
C PHE A 34 6.13 10.83 1.95
N GLU A 35 5.68 9.72 2.55
CA GLU A 35 6.55 8.76 3.24
C GLU A 35 7.18 7.74 2.29
N ILE A 36 6.64 7.61 1.06
CA ILE A 36 7.12 6.64 0.07
C ILE A 36 8.63 6.80 -0.21
N PRO A 37 9.17 8.01 -0.45
CA PRO A 37 10.61 8.18 -0.70
C PRO A 37 11.49 7.66 0.45
N ASP A 38 11.08 7.89 1.70
CA ASP A 38 11.83 7.43 2.88
C ASP A 38 11.79 5.91 3.02
N LEU A 39 10.64 5.28 2.78
CA LEU A 39 10.53 3.81 2.78
C LEU A 39 11.35 3.16 1.68
N VAL A 40 11.34 3.75 0.47
CA VAL A 40 12.15 3.27 -0.66
C VAL A 40 13.64 3.40 -0.33
N LYS A 41 14.07 4.57 0.20
CA LYS A 41 15.46 4.77 0.62
C LYS A 41 15.88 3.72 1.63
N LYS A 42 15.08 3.50 2.68
CA LYS A 42 15.33 2.47 3.70
C LYS A 42 15.54 1.10 3.05
N ALA A 43 14.60 0.66 2.21
CA ALA A 43 14.65 -0.64 1.53
C ALA A 43 15.89 -0.83 0.63
N LEU A 44 16.36 0.24 -0.01
CA LEU A 44 17.56 0.19 -0.88
C LEU A 44 18.87 0.23 -0.08
N THR A 45 18.88 0.87 1.09
CA THR A 45 20.09 1.00 1.95
C THR A 45 20.22 -0.09 3.01
N SER A 46 19.18 -0.91 3.21
CA SER A 46 19.19 -2.02 4.18
C SER A 46 19.78 -3.33 3.63
N LEU A 47 20.52 -3.26 2.53
CA LEU A 47 21.37 -4.31 1.96
C LEU A 47 22.83 -4.08 2.38
#